data_AF-A0A9E2G6W9-F1
#
_entry.id   AF-A0A9E2G6W9-F1
#
_cell.length_a   1.000
_cell.length_b   1.000
_cell.length_c   1.000
_cell.angle_alpha   90.00
_cell.angle_beta   90.00
_cell.angle_gamma   90.00
#
_symmetry.space_group_name_H-M   'P 1'
#
loop_
_entity.id
_entity.type
_entity.pdbx_description
1 polymer ?
#
loop_
_entity_poly.entity_id
_entity_poly.type
_entity_poly.pdbx_seq_one_letter_code
_entity_poly.pdbx_strand_id
1 'polypeptide(L)'
;MLFLKGLSLGVYYRLRRMKKALKNWRKFGIIIFGSLFIATTLMPFHAVADDLRVEIYQGNLAISSFTTDVGNTKQLTAKAFVGSAEVTDTVSFIWSIDGKYPASQVGSITQAGLYTAGSTAGFYSGAIKLTGTMNGKSDLDVVSVTINTPTTPVIPPVIV
;
A
#
# COMPACT_ATOMS: atom_id res chain seq x y z
N MET A 1 -7.44 -72.95 -23.77
CA MET A 1 -8.39 -72.09 -23.03
C MET A 1 -7.75 -71.75 -21.68
N LEU A 2 -6.89 -70.73 -21.67
CA LEU A 2 -7.14 -69.39 -21.10
C LEU A 2 -7.44 -69.43 -19.58
N PHE A 3 -6.47 -69.12 -18.71
CA PHE A 3 -5.96 -67.79 -18.31
C PHE A 3 -6.59 -67.34 -16.97
N LEU A 4 -5.72 -66.88 -16.04
CA LEU A 4 -5.99 -66.27 -14.72
C LEU A 4 -6.29 -67.18 -13.50
N LYS A 5 -5.24 -67.71 -12.86
CA LYS A 5 -5.27 -68.07 -11.42
C LYS A 5 -4.09 -67.50 -10.60
N GLY A 6 -3.44 -66.42 -11.07
CA GLY A 6 -2.19 -65.90 -10.51
C GLY A 6 -2.19 -64.44 -10.01
N LEU A 7 -3.34 -63.81 -9.74
CA LEU A 7 -3.38 -62.46 -9.13
C LEU A 7 -3.78 -62.55 -7.65
N SER A 8 -2.98 -63.30 -6.90
CA SER A 8 -3.22 -63.69 -5.51
C SER A 8 -2.87 -62.58 -4.52
N LEU A 9 -3.84 -62.27 -3.65
CA LEU A 9 -3.75 -61.51 -2.38
C LEU A 9 -3.25 -60.05 -2.43
N GLY A 10 -2.16 -59.72 -3.13
CA GLY A 10 -1.53 -58.40 -3.06
C GLY A 10 -2.44 -57.25 -3.50
N VAL A 11 -3.22 -57.45 -4.57
CA VAL A 11 -4.19 -56.46 -5.07
C VAL A 11 -5.39 -56.34 -4.14
N TYR A 12 -5.85 -57.46 -3.56
CA TYR A 12 -6.97 -57.50 -2.63
C TYR A 12 -6.68 -56.70 -1.34
N TYR A 13 -5.48 -56.86 -0.76
CA TYR A 13 -5.09 -56.10 0.43
C TYR A 13 -4.89 -54.60 0.15
N ARG A 14 -4.46 -54.22 -1.07
CA ARG A 14 -4.34 -52.81 -1.49
C ARG A 14 -5.71 -52.14 -1.62
N LEU A 15 -6.68 -52.79 -2.26
CA LEU A 15 -8.07 -52.28 -2.37
C LEU A 15 -8.78 -52.20 -1.01
N ARG A 16 -8.55 -53.17 -0.12
CA ARG A 16 -9.13 -53.15 1.23
C ARG A 16 -8.60 -52.00 2.09
N ARG A 17 -7.30 -51.68 1.98
CA ARG A 17 -6.70 -50.52 2.67
C ARG A 17 -7.30 -49.20 2.18
N MET A 18 -7.55 -49.07 0.87
CA MET A 18 -8.20 -47.87 0.30
C MET A 18 -9.65 -47.71 0.72
N LYS A 19 -10.44 -48.80 0.80
CA LYS A 19 -11.81 -48.73 1.36
C LYS A 19 -11.83 -48.26 2.82
N LYS A 20 -10.85 -48.67 3.63
CA LYS A 20 -10.73 -48.25 5.04
C LYS A 20 -10.31 -46.78 5.16
N ALA A 21 -9.43 -46.30 4.28
CA ALA A 21 -9.06 -44.89 4.18
C ALA A 21 -10.24 -43.99 3.75
N LEU A 22 -11.02 -44.40 2.74
CA LEU A 22 -12.21 -43.68 2.26
C LEU A 22 -13.32 -43.55 3.32
N LYS A 23 -13.54 -44.58 4.14
CA LYS A 23 -14.54 -44.54 5.22
C LYS A 23 -14.16 -43.54 6.32
N ASN A 24 -12.86 -43.37 6.59
CA ASN A 24 -12.36 -42.35 7.52
C ASN A 24 -12.27 -40.96 6.87
N TRP A 25 -12.08 -40.87 5.55
CA TRP A 25 -12.12 -39.61 4.81
C TRP A 25 -13.49 -38.92 4.87
N ARG A 26 -14.59 -39.69 4.91
CA ARG A 26 -15.94 -39.12 5.16
C ARG A 26 -16.06 -38.47 6.55
N LYS A 27 -15.27 -38.90 7.55
CA LYS A 27 -15.21 -38.26 8.88
C LYS A 27 -14.31 -37.03 8.89
N PHE A 28 -13.20 -37.04 8.14
CA PHE A 28 -12.31 -35.88 7.98
C PHE A 28 -12.93 -34.75 7.13
N GLY A 29 -13.63 -35.09 6.05
CA GLY A 29 -14.29 -34.10 5.18
C GLY A 29 -15.40 -33.31 5.88
N ILE A 30 -16.12 -33.94 6.82
CA ILE A 30 -17.13 -33.25 7.64
C ILE A 30 -16.48 -32.24 8.61
N ILE A 31 -15.27 -32.51 9.09
CA ILE A 31 -14.55 -31.61 10.01
C ILE A 31 -13.93 -30.43 9.25
N ILE A 32 -13.40 -30.67 8.04
CA ILE A 32 -12.73 -29.63 7.24
C ILE A 32 -13.73 -28.76 6.45
N PHE A 33 -14.80 -29.34 5.88
CA PHE A 33 -15.79 -28.56 5.11
C PHE A 33 -17.04 -28.17 5.91
N GLY A 34 -17.38 -28.88 6.99
CA GLY A 34 -18.50 -28.50 7.87
C GLY A 34 -18.19 -27.27 8.73
N SER A 35 -16.92 -27.05 9.08
CA SER A 35 -16.46 -25.82 9.75
C SER A 35 -16.24 -24.67 8.76
N LEU A 36 -15.88 -24.96 7.50
CA LEU A 36 -15.66 -23.93 6.49
C LEU A 36 -16.96 -23.41 5.85
N PHE A 37 -18.05 -24.20 5.85
CA PHE A 37 -19.32 -23.78 5.24
C PHE A 37 -20.26 -22.99 6.17
N ILE A 38 -19.99 -22.93 7.48
CA ILE A 38 -20.75 -22.05 8.41
C ILE A 38 -20.13 -20.65 8.49
N ALA A 39 -18.89 -20.45 8.04
CA ALA A 39 -18.23 -19.15 8.08
C ALA A 39 -18.63 -18.20 6.93
N THR A 40 -19.16 -18.70 5.81
CA THR A 40 -19.52 -17.84 4.66
C THR A 40 -20.90 -17.20 4.75
N THR A 41 -21.77 -17.65 5.65
CA THR A 41 -23.10 -17.04 5.86
C THR A 41 -23.15 -16.05 7.03
N LEU A 42 -22.05 -15.92 7.79
CA LEU A 42 -21.94 -15.03 8.95
C LEU A 42 -20.75 -14.08 8.88
N MET A 43 -20.04 -14.01 7.74
CA MET A 43 -19.31 -12.80 7.44
C MET A 43 -20.33 -11.81 6.89
N PRO A 44 -20.79 -10.80 7.66
CA PRO A 44 -21.21 -9.59 7.00
C PRO A 44 -20.01 -9.18 6.13
N PHE A 45 -20.18 -9.26 4.81
CA PHE A 45 -19.60 -8.23 3.96
C PHE A 45 -20.24 -6.94 4.48
N HIS A 46 -19.66 -6.38 5.56
CA HIS A 46 -19.72 -4.96 5.73
C HIS A 46 -19.05 -4.46 4.45
N ALA A 47 -19.88 -4.00 3.50
CA ALA A 47 -19.42 -3.01 2.57
C ALA A 47 -18.77 -1.96 3.47
N VAL A 48 -17.43 -1.94 3.48
CA VAL A 48 -16.68 -0.87 4.12
C VAL A 48 -17.25 0.35 3.42
N ALA A 49 -18.04 1.15 4.13
CA ALA A 49 -18.56 2.38 3.58
C ALA A 49 -17.34 3.11 3.02
N ASP A 50 -17.33 3.37 1.71
CA ASP A 50 -16.15 3.87 1.02
C ASP A 50 -15.55 5.00 1.85
N ASP A 51 -14.36 4.72 2.39
CA ASP A 51 -13.70 5.66 3.28
C ASP A 51 -13.00 6.71 2.44
N LEU A 52 -12.90 7.92 2.99
CA LEU A 52 -12.16 8.97 2.33
C LEU A 52 -10.69 8.56 2.32
N ARG A 53 -10.09 8.48 1.14
CA ARG A 53 -8.65 8.26 0.97
C ARG A 53 -8.02 9.47 0.32
N VAL A 54 -7.00 10.03 0.93
CA VAL A 54 -6.26 11.19 0.41
C VAL A 54 -4.88 10.73 -0.03
N GLU A 55 -4.40 11.29 -1.13
CA GLU A 55 -3.11 10.92 -1.72
C GLU A 55 -2.38 12.15 -2.25
N ILE A 56 -1.06 12.18 -2.04
CA ILE A 56 -0.14 13.18 -2.56
C ILE A 56 0.47 12.69 -3.87
N TYR A 57 0.34 13.50 -4.92
CA TYR A 57 0.86 13.23 -6.24
C TYR A 57 2.01 14.16 -6.61
N GLN A 58 2.96 13.64 -7.39
CA GLN A 58 3.90 14.43 -8.18
C GLN A 58 3.66 14.10 -9.66
N GLY A 59 3.14 15.08 -10.40
CA GLY A 59 2.60 14.82 -11.74
C GLY A 59 1.45 13.80 -11.66
N ASN A 60 1.61 12.64 -12.31
CA ASN A 60 0.58 11.59 -12.38
C ASN A 60 0.85 10.40 -11.45
N LEU A 61 1.85 10.50 -10.57
CA LEU A 61 2.25 9.42 -9.68
C LEU A 61 1.93 9.78 -8.24
N ALA A 62 1.21 8.89 -7.54
CA ALA A 62 1.13 8.92 -6.09
C ALA A 62 2.53 8.62 -5.53
N ILE A 63 2.96 9.39 -4.54
CA ILE A 63 4.30 9.29 -3.97
C ILE A 63 4.25 9.13 -2.46
N SER A 64 5.20 8.41 -1.89
CA SER A 64 5.46 8.35 -0.44
C SER A 64 6.78 9.05 -0.07
N SER A 65 7.63 9.31 -1.06
CA SER A 65 8.87 10.08 -0.90
C SER A 65 9.33 10.69 -2.21
N PHE A 66 10.15 11.73 -2.12
CA PHE A 66 10.89 12.28 -3.26
C PHE A 66 12.21 12.90 -2.82
N THR A 67 13.07 13.21 -3.80
CA THR A 67 14.35 13.89 -3.59
C THR A 67 14.36 15.23 -4.30
N THR A 68 14.99 16.23 -3.68
CA THR A 68 15.21 17.55 -4.25
C THR A 68 16.49 18.15 -3.70
N ASP A 69 17.02 19.20 -4.33
CA ASP A 69 18.17 19.92 -3.78
C ASP A 69 17.71 21.05 -2.87
N VAL A 70 18.62 21.52 -2.01
CA VAL A 70 18.43 22.69 -1.15
C VAL A 70 17.84 23.88 -1.92
N GLY A 71 16.78 24.48 -1.38
CA GLY A 71 16.13 25.66 -1.95
C GLY A 71 15.29 25.45 -3.20
N ASN A 72 15.34 24.26 -3.83
CA ASN A 72 14.53 23.96 -5.00
C ASN A 72 13.06 23.77 -4.64
N THR A 73 12.18 24.06 -5.61
CA THR A 73 10.74 23.89 -5.47
C THR A 73 10.22 22.65 -6.18
N LYS A 74 9.14 22.07 -5.66
CA LYS A 74 8.41 20.95 -6.27
C LYS A 74 6.90 21.21 -6.14
N GLN A 75 6.19 21.06 -7.25
CA GLN A 75 4.73 21.07 -7.24
C GLN A 75 4.22 19.70 -6.82
N LEU A 76 3.36 19.68 -5.81
CA LEU A 76 2.60 18.51 -5.38
C LEU A 76 1.12 18.75 -5.66
N THR A 77 0.39 17.68 -5.87
CA THR A 77 -1.04 17.71 -6.17
C THR A 77 -1.78 16.86 -5.16
N ALA A 78 -2.81 17.41 -4.54
CA ALA A 78 -3.69 16.66 -3.66
C ALA A 78 -4.75 15.95 -4.51
N LYS A 79 -5.00 14.68 -4.22
CA LYS A 79 -6.14 13.94 -4.74
C LYS A 79 -6.89 13.26 -3.60
N ALA A 80 -8.18 13.07 -3.80
CA ALA A 80 -9.00 12.33 -2.87
C ALA A 80 -9.91 11.34 -3.59
N PHE A 81 -10.14 10.21 -2.94
CA PHE A 81 -10.92 9.09 -3.45
C PHE A 81 -11.93 8.61 -2.41
N VAL A 82 -13.06 8.13 -2.90
CA VAL A 82 -14.06 7.39 -2.12
C VAL A 82 -14.27 6.08 -2.88
N GLY A 83 -13.75 4.99 -2.32
CA GLY A 83 -13.67 3.72 -3.04
C GLY A 83 -12.74 3.84 -4.25
N SER A 84 -13.29 3.68 -5.45
CA SER A 84 -12.56 3.86 -6.73
C SER A 84 -12.82 5.20 -7.42
N ALA A 85 -13.72 6.03 -6.90
CA ALA A 85 -14.10 7.30 -7.52
C ALA A 85 -13.19 8.43 -7.01
N GLU A 86 -12.63 9.24 -7.92
CA GLU A 86 -11.94 10.48 -7.57
C GLU A 86 -12.98 11.55 -7.19
N VAL A 87 -12.81 12.17 -6.03
CA VAL A 87 -13.73 13.17 -5.46
C VAL A 87 -13.03 14.47 -5.06
N THR A 88 -11.82 14.71 -5.60
CA THR A 88 -10.91 15.81 -5.27
C THR A 88 -11.60 17.18 -5.12
N ASP A 89 -12.51 17.54 -6.04
CA ASP A 89 -13.18 18.86 -6.04
C ASP A 89 -14.16 19.07 -4.88
N THR A 90 -14.50 18.02 -4.15
CA THR A 90 -15.44 18.05 -3.02
C THR A 90 -14.74 18.01 -1.66
N VAL A 91 -13.41 17.89 -1.65
CA VAL A 91 -12.60 17.72 -0.45
C VAL A 91 -11.87 19.02 -0.12
N SER A 92 -11.90 19.40 1.15
CA SER A 92 -11.06 20.50 1.65
C SER A 92 -9.69 19.95 2.04
N PHE A 93 -8.64 20.45 1.40
CA PHE A 93 -7.26 20.06 1.66
C PHE A 93 -6.53 21.09 2.52
N ILE A 94 -5.72 20.58 3.46
CA ILE A 94 -4.79 21.38 4.25
C ILE A 94 -3.40 20.77 4.10
N TRP A 95 -2.49 21.54 3.53
CA TRP A 95 -1.07 21.21 3.48
C TRP A 95 -0.35 21.72 4.72
N SER A 96 0.58 20.94 5.25
CA SER A 96 1.46 21.37 6.33
C SER A 96 2.81 20.67 6.31
N ILE A 97 3.81 21.30 6.91
CA ILE A 97 5.08 20.64 7.26
C ILE A 97 4.92 20.06 8.66
N ASP A 98 5.38 18.82 8.84
CA ASP A 98 5.38 18.17 10.14
C ASP A 98 6.31 18.90 11.11
N GLY A 99 5.82 19.15 12.33
CA GLY A 99 6.55 19.88 13.36
C GLY A 99 7.71 19.09 14.00
N LYS A 100 7.96 17.84 13.57
CA LYS A 100 9.06 17.01 14.08
C LYS A 100 10.44 17.60 13.80
N TYR A 101 10.58 18.38 12.73
CA TYR A 101 11.84 18.98 12.33
C TYR A 101 11.67 20.51 12.21
N PRO A 102 12.74 21.29 12.41
CA PRO A 102 12.67 22.73 12.18
C PRO A 102 12.32 23.07 10.73
N ALA A 103 11.41 24.03 10.53
CA ALA A 103 11.01 24.47 9.19
C ALA A 103 12.19 25.00 8.35
N SER A 104 13.24 25.53 8.98
CA SER A 104 14.47 25.93 8.28
C SER A 104 15.21 24.76 7.62
N GLN A 105 15.09 23.56 8.18
CA GLN A 105 15.73 22.35 7.68
C GLN A 105 14.90 21.68 6.58
N VAL A 106 13.60 21.49 6.85
CA VAL A 106 12.69 20.79 5.93
C VAL A 106 12.19 21.69 4.80
N GLY A 107 11.97 22.98 5.09
CA GLY A 107 11.39 23.94 4.16
C GLY A 107 9.94 24.31 4.47
N SER A 108 9.20 24.68 3.43
CA SER A 108 7.82 25.16 3.52
C SER A 108 6.95 24.59 2.41
N ILE A 109 5.63 24.58 2.64
CA ILE A 109 4.64 24.21 1.63
C ILE A 109 3.49 25.21 1.64
N THR A 110 3.04 25.62 0.47
CA THR A 110 1.86 26.48 0.33
C THR A 110 0.57 25.65 0.32
N GLN A 111 -0.58 26.28 0.54
CA GLN A 111 -1.88 25.59 0.41
C GLN A 111 -2.22 25.20 -1.04
N ALA A 112 -1.46 25.68 -2.02
CA ALA A 112 -1.53 25.24 -3.40
C ALA A 112 -0.63 24.01 -3.69
N GLY A 113 -0.01 23.41 -2.68
CA GLY A 113 0.88 22.26 -2.84
C GLY A 113 2.26 22.59 -3.40
N LEU A 114 2.67 23.86 -3.43
CA LEU A 114 4.03 24.23 -3.84
C LEU A 114 4.97 24.07 -2.65
N TYR A 115 5.82 23.04 -2.69
CA TYR A 115 6.85 22.78 -1.70
C TYR A 115 8.16 23.49 -2.08
N THR A 116 8.84 24.09 -1.10
CA THR A 116 10.18 24.69 -1.21
C THR A 116 11.09 24.02 -0.20
N ALA A 117 12.19 23.42 -0.68
CA ALA A 117 13.14 22.71 0.17
C ALA A 117 13.89 23.65 1.11
N GLY A 118 14.13 23.18 2.34
CA GLY A 118 14.94 23.89 3.33
C GLY A 118 16.44 23.92 2.98
N SER A 119 17.23 24.45 3.90
CA SER A 119 18.66 24.72 3.68
C SER A 119 19.59 23.59 4.12
N THR A 120 19.06 22.58 4.81
CA THR A 120 19.86 21.50 5.38
C THR A 120 19.66 20.23 4.58
N ALA A 121 20.76 19.64 4.09
CA ALA A 121 20.70 18.35 3.43
C ALA A 121 20.41 17.24 4.45
N GLY A 122 19.59 16.27 4.07
CA GLY A 122 19.18 15.19 4.95
C GLY A 122 17.91 14.49 4.51
N PHE A 123 17.56 13.43 5.24
CA PHE A 123 16.30 12.71 5.08
C PHE A 123 15.30 13.12 6.16
N TYR A 124 14.13 13.58 5.72
CA TYR A 124 13.05 14.05 6.58
C TYR A 124 11.82 13.16 6.39
N SER A 125 11.68 12.17 7.27
CA SER A 125 10.60 11.19 7.23
C SER A 125 9.26 11.83 7.57
N GLY A 126 8.24 11.64 6.72
CA GLY A 126 6.87 12.13 6.95
C GLY A 126 6.79 13.66 7.08
N ALA A 127 7.69 14.37 6.41
CA ALA A 127 7.88 15.80 6.51
C ALA A 127 6.72 16.63 5.97
N ILE A 128 6.03 16.15 4.94
CA ILE A 128 4.89 16.83 4.34
C ILE A 128 3.63 16.06 4.72
N LYS A 129 2.63 16.80 5.19
CA LYS A 129 1.32 16.28 5.58
C LYS A 129 0.25 16.91 4.72
N LEU A 130 -0.66 16.07 4.22
CA LEU A 130 -1.87 16.47 3.53
C LEU A 130 -3.06 15.90 4.28
N THR A 131 -3.85 16.77 4.91
CA THR A 131 -5.13 16.39 5.50
C THR A 131 -6.24 16.74 4.53
N GLY A 132 -7.07 15.77 4.17
CA GLY A 132 -8.31 16.01 3.43
C GLY A 132 -9.53 15.76 4.31
N THR A 133 -10.51 16.66 4.25
CA THR A 133 -11.75 16.56 5.01
C THR A 133 -12.96 16.63 4.08
N MET A 134 -13.89 15.70 4.23
CA MET A 134 -15.14 15.64 3.46
C MET A 134 -16.27 15.10 4.35
N ASN A 135 -17.36 15.87 4.49
CA ASN A 135 -18.56 15.47 5.24
C ASN A 135 -18.27 14.95 6.67
N GLY A 136 -17.32 15.56 7.37
CA GLY A 136 -16.92 15.16 8.72
C GLY A 136 -16.01 13.93 8.80
N LYS A 137 -15.68 13.30 7.66
CA LYS A 137 -14.58 12.33 7.56
C LYS A 137 -13.28 13.06 7.26
N SER A 138 -12.17 12.57 7.79
CA SER A 138 -10.84 13.10 7.53
C SER A 138 -9.86 11.97 7.29
N ASP A 139 -8.96 12.17 6.33
CA ASP A 139 -7.82 11.29 6.10
C ASP A 139 -6.53 12.10 5.99
N LEU A 140 -5.40 11.43 6.21
CA LEU A 140 -4.08 12.03 6.25
C LEU A 140 -3.11 11.21 5.40
N ASP A 141 -2.49 11.88 4.43
CA ASP A 141 -1.34 11.33 3.71
C ASP A 141 -0.06 12.05 4.12
N VAL A 142 1.05 11.31 4.14
CA VAL A 142 2.37 11.80 4.56
C VAL A 142 3.45 11.42 3.56
N VAL A 143 4.28 12.40 3.21
CA VAL A 143 5.39 12.22 2.27
C VAL A 143 6.72 12.56 2.93
N SER A 144 7.70 11.70 2.70
CA SER A 144 9.08 11.93 3.16
C SER A 144 9.90 12.68 2.11
N VAL A 145 10.85 13.50 2.54
CA VAL A 145 11.68 14.30 1.63
C VAL A 145 13.16 14.04 1.89
N THR A 146 13.91 13.79 0.82
CA THR A 146 15.37 13.82 0.84
C THR A 146 15.85 15.15 0.23
N ILE A 147 16.61 15.92 0.99
CA ILE A 147 17.22 17.17 0.52
C ILE A 147 18.72 16.91 0.28
N ASN A 148 19.18 17.14 -0.95
CA ASN A 148 20.58 17.03 -1.33
C ASN A 148 21.29 18.38 -1.22
N THR A 149 22.60 18.36 -0.96
CA THR A 149 23.44 19.53 -1.17
C THR A 149 23.46 19.91 -2.65
N PRO A 150 23.44 21.21 -2.99
CA PRO A 150 23.51 21.64 -4.38
C PRO A 150 24.82 21.13 -4.98
N THR A 151 24.74 20.38 -6.09
CA THR A 151 25.93 19.97 -6.83
C THR A 151 26.54 21.21 -7.46
N THR A 152 27.64 21.72 -6.91
CA THR A 152 28.43 22.74 -7.60
C THR A 152 29.07 22.04 -8.82
N PRO A 153 28.84 22.50 -10.06
CA PRO A 153 29.51 21.91 -11.21
C PRO A 153 31.02 22.10 -11.05
N VAL A 154 31.77 21.01 -10.98
CA VAL A 154 33.23 21.07 -11.00
C VAL A 154 33.64 21.49 -12.41
N ILE A 155 34.03 22.75 -12.58
CA ILE A 155 34.61 23.22 -13.84
C ILE A 155 35.98 22.55 -13.97
N PRO A 156 36.25 21.74 -15.00
CA PRO A 156 37.58 21.21 -15.21
C PRO A 156 38.58 22.36 -15.39
N PRO A 157 39.82 22.24 -14.89
CA PRO A 157 40.82 23.27 -15.09
C PRO A 157 40.97 23.54 -16.59
N VAL A 158 40.83 24.81 -17.00
CA VAL A 158 41.17 25.23 -18.36
C VAL A 158 42.68 25.00 -18.50
N ILE A 159 43.05 24.03 -19.33
CA ILE A 159 44.44 23.88 -19.77
C ILE A 159 44.67 25.01 -20.77
N VAL A 160 45.36 26.06 -20.31
CA VAL A 160 45.82 27.19 -21.15
C VAL A 160 47.17 26.83 -21.76
#